data_AF-A0A1E1WHP0-F1
#
_entry.id   AF-A0A1E1WHP0-F1
#
_cell.length_a   1.000
_cell.length_b   1.000
_cell.length_c   1.000
_cell.angle_alpha   90.00
_cell.angle_beta   90.00
_cell.angle_gamma   90.00
#
_symmetry.space_group_name_H-M   'P 1'
#
loop_
_entity.id
_entity.type
_entity.pdbx_description
1 polymer ?
#
loop_
_entity_poly.entity_id
_entity_poly.type
_entity_poly.pdbx_seq_one_letter_code
_entity_poly.pdbx_strand_id
1 'polypeptide(L)'
;KTFDIHDYMSEATVDILLETAMGITKQTQMESGFDYAVAVMKMCDIIHRRHYQFWMRFDFLFRLTPFFNKQIEYLNIIHGLTKKVIKSKKETYMQNKSKGIIPPTLDELTRNVEDDSNDLANGKTLADTVFKGYRDDLDFNDENDIGEKKRLAFLDLMIESAQNGTNKITDTEIKEEVDTIMFEGHDTTAAGSSFVLCLLGVHQDIQTKVYDELYEIFGDSDRPATFADTLQ
;
A
#
# COMPACT_ATOMS: atom_id res chain seq x y z
N LYS A 1 -29.51 1.38 -11.07
CA LYS A 1 -28.73 0.24 -11.62
C LYS A 1 -28.01 -0.40 -10.44
N THR A 2 -28.11 -1.72 -10.26
CA THR A 2 -27.37 -2.43 -9.21
C THR A 2 -25.95 -2.72 -9.70
N PHE A 3 -24.97 -2.76 -8.79
CA PHE A 3 -23.58 -3.09 -9.08
C PHE A 3 -22.97 -3.80 -7.86
N ASP A 4 -21.87 -4.52 -8.07
CA ASP A 4 -21.09 -5.12 -6.99
C ASP A 4 -20.06 -4.10 -6.50
N ILE A 5 -20.15 -3.72 -5.23
CA ILE A 5 -19.24 -2.74 -4.62
C ILE A 5 -17.86 -3.34 -4.35
N HIS A 6 -17.77 -4.66 -4.21
CA HIS A 6 -16.52 -5.33 -3.85
C HIS A 6 -15.46 -5.17 -4.93
N ASP A 7 -15.84 -5.25 -6.20
CA ASP A 7 -14.96 -5.02 -7.35
C ASP A 7 -14.28 -3.64 -7.28
N TYR A 8 -15.04 -2.60 -6.92
CA TYR A 8 -14.51 -1.23 -6.80
C TYR A 8 -13.64 -1.06 -5.56
N MET A 9 -14.04 -1.67 -4.43
CA MET A 9 -13.26 -1.58 -3.21
C MET A 9 -11.93 -2.31 -3.34
N SER A 10 -11.90 -3.45 -4.02
CA SER A 10 -10.68 -4.21 -4.25
C SER A 10 -9.69 -3.48 -5.17
N GLU A 11 -10.18 -2.78 -6.21
CA GLU A 11 -9.31 -1.90 -7.02
C GLU A 11 -8.77 -0.73 -6.19
N ALA A 12 -9.64 -0.05 -5.45
CA ALA A 12 -9.26 1.11 -4.64
C ALA A 12 -8.23 0.76 -3.56
N THR A 13 -8.37 -0.37 -2.86
CA THR A 13 -7.42 -0.76 -1.82
C THR A 13 -6.07 -1.20 -2.38
N VAL A 14 -6.03 -1.81 -3.57
CA VAL A 14 -4.76 -2.10 -4.26
C VAL A 14 -4.04 -0.80 -4.62
N ASP A 15 -4.76 0.18 -5.17
CA ASP A 15 -4.19 1.48 -5.52
C ASP A 15 -3.65 2.21 -4.27
N ILE A 16 -4.42 2.23 -3.18
CA ILE A 16 -3.98 2.84 -1.91
C ILE A 16 -2.70 2.16 -1.40
N LEU A 17 -2.59 0.83 -1.44
CA LEU A 17 -1.36 0.15 -1.03
C LEU A 17 -0.17 0.42 -1.94
N LEU A 18 -0.39 0.51 -3.25
CA LEU A 18 0.66 0.82 -4.21
C LEU A 18 1.19 2.24 -4.00
N GLU A 19 0.31 3.18 -3.67
CA GLU A 19 0.71 4.56 -3.38
C GLU A 19 1.40 4.66 -2.02
N THR A 20 0.77 4.20 -0.94
CA THR A 20 1.27 4.37 0.44
C THR A 20 2.45 3.46 0.81
N ALA A 21 2.34 2.14 0.58
CA ALA A 21 3.36 1.19 1.03
C ALA A 21 4.48 1.01 -0.01
N MET A 22 4.15 1.07 -1.31
CA MET A 22 5.11 0.84 -2.39
C MET A 22 5.67 2.15 -2.97
N GLY A 23 5.03 3.29 -2.70
CA GLY A 23 5.47 4.60 -3.16
C GLY A 23 5.44 4.75 -4.68
N ILE A 24 4.42 4.18 -5.36
CA ILE A 24 4.23 4.26 -6.81
C ILE A 24 2.89 4.94 -7.10
N THR A 25 2.93 6.06 -7.81
CA THR A 25 1.73 6.80 -8.20
C THR A 25 0.94 6.09 -9.30
N LYS A 26 -0.39 6.18 -9.25
CA LYS A 26 -1.33 5.67 -10.27
C LYS A 26 -0.96 6.02 -11.72
N GLN A 27 -0.37 7.19 -11.95
CA GLN A 27 0.08 7.67 -13.27
C GLN A 27 1.19 6.81 -13.91
N THR A 28 1.92 6.03 -13.10
CA THR A 28 3.03 5.17 -13.54
C THR A 28 2.61 3.71 -13.72
N GLN A 29 1.39 3.36 -13.29
CA GLN A 29 0.85 2.01 -13.44
C GLN A 29 0.54 1.75 -14.93
N MET A 30 1.12 0.68 -15.51
CA MET A 30 0.75 0.23 -16.88
C MET A 30 -0.20 -0.97 -16.88
N GLU A 31 -0.54 -1.51 -15.71
CA GLU A 31 -1.50 -2.61 -15.53
C GLU A 31 -2.52 -2.15 -14.50
N SER A 32 -3.78 -2.57 -14.66
CA SER A 32 -4.85 -2.17 -13.76
C SER A 32 -4.67 -2.85 -12.40
N GLY A 33 -4.69 -2.10 -11.30
CA GLY A 33 -4.77 -2.66 -9.94
C GLY A 33 -5.93 -3.64 -9.78
N PHE A 34 -6.99 -3.47 -10.59
CA PHE A 34 -8.10 -4.40 -10.71
C PHE A 34 -7.68 -5.79 -11.21
N ASP A 35 -6.80 -5.90 -12.21
CA ASP A 35 -6.38 -7.21 -12.74
C ASP A 35 -5.61 -8.01 -11.68
N TYR A 36 -4.80 -7.31 -10.88
CA TYR A 36 -4.13 -7.87 -9.73
C TYR A 36 -5.14 -8.33 -8.67
N ALA A 37 -6.08 -7.46 -8.26
CA ALA A 37 -7.11 -7.79 -7.29
C ALA A 37 -7.92 -9.03 -7.71
N VAL A 38 -8.34 -9.09 -8.97
CA VAL A 38 -9.08 -10.23 -9.52
C VAL A 38 -8.23 -11.50 -9.54
N ALA A 39 -6.94 -11.40 -9.87
CA ALA A 39 -6.04 -12.55 -9.82
C ALA A 39 -5.87 -13.07 -8.38
N VAL A 40 -5.75 -12.18 -7.40
CA VAL A 40 -5.68 -12.53 -5.98
C VAL A 40 -6.95 -13.21 -5.51
N MET A 41 -8.14 -12.64 -5.76
CA MET A 41 -9.41 -13.26 -5.36
C MET A 41 -9.56 -14.68 -5.93
N LYS A 42 -9.26 -14.87 -7.22
CA LYS A 42 -9.31 -16.19 -7.86
C LYS A 42 -8.26 -17.16 -7.31
N MET A 43 -7.12 -16.65 -6.87
CA MET A 43 -6.10 -17.42 -6.18
C MET A 43 -6.56 -17.86 -4.79
N CYS A 44 -7.18 -16.95 -4.03
CA CYS A 44 -7.81 -17.23 -2.74
C CYS A 44 -8.85 -18.34 -2.88
N ASP A 45 -9.71 -18.31 -3.89
CA ASP A 45 -10.68 -19.37 -4.18
C ASP A 45 -10.03 -20.76 -4.36
N ILE A 46 -8.90 -20.82 -5.08
CA ILE A 46 -8.16 -22.07 -5.28
C ILE A 46 -7.57 -22.53 -3.95
N ILE A 47 -6.95 -21.64 -3.18
CA ILE A 47 -6.36 -21.95 -1.87
C ILE A 47 -7.43 -22.44 -0.89
N HIS A 48 -8.58 -21.75 -0.84
CA HIS A 48 -9.72 -22.14 -0.02
C HIS A 48 -10.19 -23.56 -0.35
N ARG A 49 -10.37 -23.87 -1.64
CA ARG A 49 -10.73 -25.22 -2.07
C ARG A 49 -9.67 -26.25 -1.70
N ARG A 50 -8.38 -25.92 -1.83
CA ARG A 50 -7.28 -26.80 -1.40
C ARG A 50 -7.29 -27.04 0.11
N HIS A 51 -7.67 -26.06 0.93
CA HIS A 51 -7.80 -26.24 2.38
C HIS A 51 -8.92 -27.22 2.76
N TYR A 52 -10.09 -27.13 2.11
CA TYR A 52 -11.24 -27.98 2.43
C TYR A 52 -11.21 -29.36 1.78
N GLN A 53 -10.64 -29.50 0.58
CA GLN A 53 -10.63 -30.77 -0.14
C GLN A 53 -9.31 -31.52 0.10
N PHE A 54 -9.37 -32.56 0.94
CA PHE A 54 -8.21 -33.35 1.37
C PHE A 54 -7.35 -33.87 0.19
N TRP A 55 -7.99 -34.32 -0.90
CA TRP A 55 -7.29 -34.80 -2.11
C TRP A 55 -6.46 -33.71 -2.82
N MET A 56 -6.90 -32.45 -2.77
CA MET A 56 -6.22 -31.30 -3.39
C MET A 56 -5.09 -30.72 -2.53
N ARG A 57 -4.88 -31.25 -1.31
CA ARG A 57 -3.73 -30.89 -0.46
C ARG A 57 -2.44 -31.57 -0.93
N PHE A 58 -2.54 -32.75 -1.53
CA PHE A 58 -1.37 -33.44 -2.08
C PHE A 58 -0.93 -32.79 -3.38
N ASP A 59 0.27 -32.21 -3.39
CA ASP A 59 0.80 -31.48 -4.54
C ASP A 59 0.81 -32.30 -5.83
N PHE A 60 1.11 -33.60 -5.74
CA PHE A 60 1.07 -34.49 -6.90
C PHE A 60 -0.33 -34.54 -7.53
N LEU A 61 -1.37 -34.72 -6.71
CA LEU A 61 -2.75 -34.82 -7.17
C LEU A 61 -3.27 -33.48 -7.66
N PHE A 62 -2.90 -32.39 -6.98
CA PHE A 62 -3.26 -31.03 -7.38
C PHE A 62 -2.67 -30.66 -8.74
N ARG A 63 -1.41 -31.02 -9.01
CA ARG A 63 -0.75 -30.78 -10.31
C ARG A 63 -1.44 -31.45 -11.50
N LEU A 64 -2.21 -32.51 -11.26
CA LEU A 64 -3.00 -33.20 -12.29
C LEU A 64 -4.35 -32.51 -12.56
N THR A 65 -4.72 -31.50 -11.78
CA THR A 65 -5.99 -30.79 -11.93
C THR A 65 -5.87 -29.61 -12.88
N PRO A 66 -6.96 -29.19 -13.56
CA PRO A 66 -6.95 -27.98 -14.36
C PRO A 66 -6.76 -26.71 -13.51
N PHE A 67 -6.97 -26.79 -12.20
CA PHE A 67 -6.75 -25.68 -11.27
C PHE A 67 -5.26 -25.34 -11.13
N PHE A 68 -4.35 -26.30 -11.33
CA PHE A 68 -2.92 -26.01 -11.29
C PHE A 68 -2.51 -25.01 -12.38
N ASN A 69 -3.01 -25.18 -13.61
CA ASN A 69 -2.71 -24.25 -14.69
C ASN A 69 -3.25 -22.83 -14.41
N LYS A 70 -4.47 -22.74 -13.86
CA LYS A 70 -5.06 -21.46 -13.43
C LYS A 70 -4.26 -20.83 -12.29
N GLN A 71 -3.78 -21.63 -11.34
CA GLN A 71 -2.94 -21.14 -10.25
C GLN A 71 -1.65 -20.51 -10.79
N ILE A 72 -1.00 -21.16 -11.77
CA ILE A 72 0.20 -20.62 -12.41
C ILE A 72 -0.09 -19.31 -13.15
N GLU A 73 -1.23 -19.23 -13.85
CA GLU A 73 -1.68 -18.00 -14.52
C GLU A 73 -1.85 -16.85 -13.53
N TYR A 74 -2.60 -17.04 -12.45
CA TYR A 74 -2.81 -15.98 -11.44
C TYR A 74 -1.53 -15.60 -10.71
N LEU A 75 -0.67 -16.58 -10.39
CA LEU A 75 0.65 -16.30 -9.81
C LEU A 75 1.54 -15.48 -10.75
N ASN A 76 1.44 -15.66 -12.07
CA ASN A 76 2.22 -14.87 -13.02
C ASN A 76 1.77 -13.41 -13.04
N ILE A 77 0.47 -13.13 -12.89
CA ILE A 77 -0.08 -11.77 -12.78
C ILE A 77 0.39 -11.13 -11.46
N ILE A 78 0.18 -11.83 -10.34
CA ILE A 78 0.54 -11.35 -8.99
C ILE A 78 2.03 -11.02 -8.92
N HIS A 79 2.89 -11.97 -9.26
CA HIS A 79 4.34 -11.76 -9.28
C HIS A 79 4.80 -10.80 -10.38
N GLY A 80 4.02 -10.65 -11.44
CA GLY A 80 4.31 -9.73 -12.54
C GLY A 80 4.26 -8.29 -12.04
N LEU A 81 3.19 -7.93 -11.33
CA LEU A 81 3.03 -6.61 -10.73
C LEU A 81 4.12 -6.33 -9.71
N THR A 82 4.34 -7.23 -8.74
CA THR A 82 5.30 -6.97 -7.65
C THR A 82 6.74 -6.86 -8.15
N LYS A 83 7.16 -7.69 -9.11
CA LYS A 83 8.48 -7.55 -9.75
C LYS A 83 8.64 -6.20 -10.45
N LYS A 84 7.58 -5.72 -11.13
CA LYS A 84 7.59 -4.44 -11.83
C LYS A 84 7.69 -3.27 -10.87
N VAL A 85 6.92 -3.33 -9.78
CA VAL A 85 6.95 -2.36 -8.67
C VAL A 85 8.37 -2.26 -8.09
N ILE A 86 8.96 -3.39 -7.69
CA ILE A 86 10.31 -3.45 -7.13
C ILE A 86 11.35 -2.91 -8.13
N LYS A 87 11.25 -3.31 -9.40
CA LYS A 87 12.18 -2.85 -10.46
C LYS A 87 12.10 -1.33 -10.65
N SER A 88 10.89 -0.80 -10.82
CA SER A 88 10.67 0.64 -11.02
C SER A 88 11.19 1.46 -9.83
N LYS A 89 10.96 0.96 -8.61
CA LYS A 89 11.42 1.62 -7.40
C LYS A 89 12.94 1.58 -7.24
N LYS A 90 13.58 0.43 -7.53
CA LYS A 90 15.05 0.32 -7.56
C LYS A 90 15.68 1.26 -8.59
N GLU A 91 15.10 1.41 -9.77
CA GLU A 91 15.58 2.34 -10.80
C GLU A 91 15.49 3.79 -10.30
N THR A 92 14.36 4.17 -9.69
CA THR A 92 14.16 5.50 -9.09
C THR A 92 15.18 5.78 -7.99
N TYR A 93 15.42 4.80 -7.11
CA TYR A 93 16.44 4.89 -6.07
C TYR A 93 17.84 5.14 -6.63
N MET A 94 18.25 4.38 -7.65
CA MET A 94 19.56 4.55 -8.28
C MET A 94 19.71 5.90 -8.99
N GLN A 95 18.64 6.38 -9.64
CA GLN A 95 18.64 7.71 -10.24
C GLN A 95 18.80 8.80 -9.18
N ASN A 96 18.10 8.70 -8.06
CA ASN A 96 18.22 9.66 -6.96
C ASN A 96 19.62 9.63 -6.33
N LYS A 97 20.17 8.44 -6.11
CA LYS A 97 21.56 8.24 -5.66
C LYS A 97 22.57 8.89 -6.61
N SER A 98 22.37 8.75 -7.93
CA SER A 98 23.24 9.38 -8.93
C SER A 98 23.18 10.92 -8.92
N LYS A 99 22.03 11.50 -8.52
CA LYS A 99 21.81 12.94 -8.37
C LYS A 99 22.31 13.50 -7.03
N GLY A 100 22.90 12.66 -6.17
CA GLY A 100 23.33 13.04 -4.81
C GLY A 100 22.17 13.15 -3.81
N ILE A 101 20.98 12.68 -4.17
CA ILE A 101 19.80 12.63 -3.29
C ILE A 101 19.79 11.24 -2.66
N ILE A 102 20.37 11.13 -1.47
CA ILE A 102 20.46 9.88 -0.72
C ILE A 102 19.37 9.92 0.35
N PRO A 103 18.51 8.90 0.46
CA PRO A 103 17.53 8.84 1.54
C PRO A 103 18.25 8.71 2.89
N PRO A 104 17.64 9.21 3.98
CA PRO A 104 18.18 8.99 5.33
C PRO A 104 18.30 7.48 5.59
N THR A 105 19.34 7.09 6.32
CA THR A 105 19.49 5.69 6.74
C THR A 105 18.41 5.32 7.76
N LEU A 106 18.05 4.04 7.84
CA LEU A 106 17.12 3.56 8.87
C LEU A 106 17.58 3.94 10.29
N ASP A 107 18.89 3.94 10.54
CA ASP A 107 19.50 4.38 11.80
C ASP A 107 19.32 5.89 12.07
N GLU A 108 19.38 6.72 11.03
CA GLU A 108 19.10 8.16 11.14
C GLU A 108 17.62 8.44 11.41
N LEU A 109 16.72 7.63 10.83
CA LEU A 109 15.28 7.70 11.09
C LEU A 109 14.91 7.21 12.49
N THR A 110 15.60 6.20 13.02
CA THR A 110 15.31 5.60 14.34
C THR A 110 16.06 6.25 15.51
N ARG A 111 17.06 7.11 15.27
CA ARG A 111 17.64 7.93 16.35
C ARG A 111 16.56 8.84 16.95
N ASN A 112 16.34 8.72 18.26
CA ASN A 112 15.50 9.64 19.02
C ASN A 112 16.15 11.03 18.96
N VAL A 113 15.42 12.02 18.44
CA VAL A 113 15.79 13.44 18.56
C VAL A 113 15.21 13.89 19.91
N GLU A 114 15.83 13.46 21.00
CA GLU A 114 15.68 14.20 22.24
C GLU A 114 16.60 15.42 22.14
N ASP A 115 16.01 16.61 22.27
CA ASP A 115 16.61 17.97 22.19
C ASP A 115 17.10 18.45 20.81
N ASP A 116 16.21 19.11 20.05
CA ASP A 116 16.53 20.48 19.61
C ASP A 116 15.26 21.26 19.25
N SER A 117 14.60 21.77 20.29
CA SER A 117 13.54 22.76 20.17
C SER A 117 14.16 24.15 20.17
N ASN A 118 14.74 24.60 19.07
CA ASN A 118 14.87 26.02 18.70
C ASN A 118 15.76 26.21 17.45
N ASP A 119 15.11 26.29 16.29
CA ASP A 119 15.51 27.03 15.09
C ASP A 119 15.21 26.17 13.87
N LEU A 120 14.16 26.49 13.12
CA LEU A 120 14.07 26.33 11.66
C LEU A 120 12.73 26.85 11.14
N ALA A 121 12.36 28.06 11.54
CA ALA A 121 11.44 28.86 10.74
C ALA A 121 12.24 29.48 9.59
N ASN A 122 11.89 29.15 8.34
CA ASN A 122 12.39 29.73 7.09
C ASN A 122 13.75 29.27 6.55
N GLY A 123 13.79 28.04 6.00
CA GLY A 123 14.68 27.69 4.92
C GLY A 123 14.21 26.39 4.28
N LYS A 124 14.05 26.33 2.94
CA LYS A 124 13.91 25.03 2.26
C LYS A 124 15.18 24.23 2.56
N THR A 125 15.07 23.29 3.48
CA THR A 125 16.20 22.51 3.96
C THR A 125 16.67 21.53 2.89
N LEU A 126 17.91 21.06 3.00
CA LEU A 126 18.41 19.95 2.18
C LEU A 126 17.48 18.73 2.31
N ALA A 127 16.91 18.52 3.51
CA ALA A 127 15.85 17.55 3.75
C ALA A 127 14.63 17.83 2.85
N ASP A 128 14.12 19.05 2.74
CA ASP A 128 12.98 19.34 1.84
C ASP A 128 13.27 19.05 0.37
N THR A 129 14.52 19.10 -0.07
CA THR A 129 14.92 18.73 -1.44
C THR A 129 15.10 17.22 -1.60
N VAL A 130 15.69 16.57 -0.59
CA VAL A 130 15.89 15.11 -0.54
C VAL A 130 14.54 14.40 -0.46
N PHE A 131 13.67 14.80 0.46
CA PHE A 131 12.39 14.15 0.69
C PHE A 131 11.32 14.49 -0.36
N LYS A 132 11.42 15.59 -1.12
CA LYS A 132 10.40 15.92 -2.16
C LYS A 132 10.20 14.81 -3.20
N GLY A 133 11.24 14.02 -3.48
CA GLY A 133 11.17 12.86 -4.38
C GLY A 133 10.80 11.53 -3.71
N TYR A 134 10.66 11.53 -2.39
CA TYR A 134 10.37 10.37 -1.54
C TYR A 134 9.15 10.60 -0.63
N ARG A 135 8.41 11.70 -0.85
CA ARG A 135 7.19 12.02 -0.11
C ARG A 135 6.21 10.89 -0.35
N ASP A 136 5.69 10.36 0.74
CA ASP A 136 4.47 9.58 0.69
C ASP A 136 3.32 10.54 0.32
N ASP A 137 2.31 10.06 -0.38
CA ASP A 137 1.16 10.89 -0.77
C ASP A 137 0.41 11.44 0.44
N LEU A 138 0.46 10.72 1.57
CA LEU A 138 -0.02 11.16 2.89
C LEU A 138 0.70 12.41 3.41
N ASP A 139 1.98 12.62 3.09
CA ASP A 139 2.77 13.77 3.58
C ASP A 139 2.32 15.11 2.96
N PHE A 140 1.53 15.09 1.88
CA PHE A 140 1.02 16.31 1.24
C PHE A 140 -0.27 16.82 1.88
N ASN A 141 -1.08 15.94 2.47
CA ASN A 141 -2.34 16.32 3.12
C ASN A 141 -2.12 16.77 4.57
N ASP A 142 -0.93 16.56 5.11
CA ASP A 142 -0.60 16.81 6.52
C ASP A 142 0.53 17.84 6.68
N GLU A 143 0.40 19.01 6.06
CA GLU A 143 1.35 20.14 6.27
C GLU A 143 1.32 20.68 7.72
N ASN A 144 0.39 20.24 8.56
CA ASN A 144 0.20 20.68 9.94
C ASN A 144 0.59 19.61 10.99
N ASP A 145 1.34 18.58 10.61
CA ASP A 145 1.85 17.60 11.58
C ASP A 145 2.96 18.25 12.44
N ILE A 146 2.52 18.94 13.49
CA ILE A 146 3.38 19.61 14.49
C ILE A 146 4.01 18.50 15.34
N GLY A 147 5.08 17.91 14.83
CA GLY A 147 5.96 17.00 15.58
C GLY A 147 6.13 15.61 14.98
N GLU A 148 7.35 15.38 14.46
CA GLU A 148 8.02 14.08 14.28
C GLU A 148 7.92 13.32 12.92
N LYS A 149 9.07 13.38 12.21
CA LYS A 149 9.67 12.39 11.29
C LYS A 149 8.92 12.07 9.99
N LYS A 150 9.39 12.72 8.92
CA LYS A 150 9.19 12.36 7.50
C LYS A 150 9.40 10.85 7.29
N ARG A 151 8.35 10.12 6.90
CA ARG A 151 8.37 8.65 6.75
C ARG A 151 8.65 8.27 5.30
N LEU A 152 9.56 7.33 5.09
CA LEU A 152 9.73 6.71 3.79
C LEU A 152 8.69 5.60 3.61
N ALA A 153 8.20 5.42 2.39
CA ALA A 153 7.38 4.26 2.04
C ALA A 153 8.11 2.95 2.41
N PHE A 154 7.36 1.92 2.77
CA PHE A 154 7.91 0.63 3.21
C PHE A 154 8.95 0.06 2.20
N LEU A 155 8.62 0.08 0.91
CA LEU A 155 9.52 -0.44 -0.13
C LEU A 155 10.82 0.38 -0.24
N ASP A 156 10.77 1.69 0.00
CA ASP A 156 11.97 2.54 0.00
C ASP A 156 12.91 2.16 1.14
N LEU A 157 12.36 1.91 2.34
CA LEU A 157 13.14 1.46 3.50
C LEU A 157 13.83 0.12 3.23
N MET A 158 13.12 -0.83 2.60
CA MET A 158 13.68 -2.14 2.25
C MET A 158 14.82 -2.03 1.22
N ILE A 159 14.67 -1.17 0.22
CA ILE A 159 15.70 -0.95 -0.80
C ILE A 159 16.92 -0.23 -0.20
N GLU A 160 16.72 0.78 0.65
CA GLU A 160 17.79 1.49 1.35
C GLU A 160 18.62 0.54 2.21
N SER A 161 17.93 -0.23 3.05
CA SER A 161 18.55 -1.20 3.97
C SER A 161 19.38 -2.25 3.23
N ALA A 162 18.88 -2.77 2.10
CA ALA A 162 19.61 -3.71 1.25
C ALA A 162 20.85 -3.11 0.58
N GLN A 163 20.81 -1.82 0.22
CA GLN A 163 21.91 -1.13 -0.48
C GLN A 163 23.01 -0.65 0.46
N ASN A 164 22.67 -0.27 1.69
CA ASN A 164 23.63 0.22 2.68
C ASN A 164 24.23 -0.91 3.54
N GLY A 165 23.69 -2.13 3.42
CA GLY A 165 24.26 -3.33 4.02
C GLY A 165 24.07 -3.42 5.54
N THR A 166 23.22 -2.57 6.12
CA THR A 166 22.86 -2.55 7.54
C THR A 166 22.19 -3.87 7.94
N ASN A 167 21.32 -4.39 7.07
CA ASN A 167 20.78 -5.75 7.13
C ASN A 167 21.06 -6.45 5.79
N LYS A 168 21.54 -7.69 5.82
CA LYS A 168 21.79 -8.48 4.59
C LYS A 168 20.48 -8.97 3.96
N ILE A 169 19.61 -8.04 3.57
CA ILE A 169 18.33 -8.34 2.94
C ILE A 169 18.59 -8.67 1.47
N THR A 170 18.17 -9.86 1.07
CA THR A 170 18.27 -10.34 -0.30
C THR A 170 17.12 -9.83 -1.16
N ASP A 171 17.33 -9.80 -2.48
CA ASP A 171 16.27 -9.47 -3.44
C ASP A 171 15.06 -10.41 -3.35
N THR A 172 15.28 -11.65 -2.92
CA THR A 172 14.21 -12.63 -2.69
C THR A 172 13.36 -12.24 -1.48
N GLU A 173 14.00 -11.88 -0.36
CA GLU A 173 13.29 -11.45 0.86
C GLU A 173 12.48 -10.16 0.60
N ILE A 174 13.05 -9.17 -0.11
CA ILE A 174 12.30 -7.96 -0.50
C ILE A 174 11.06 -8.35 -1.31
N LYS A 175 11.20 -9.29 -2.25
CA LYS A 175 10.08 -9.74 -3.07
C LYS A 175 9.01 -10.45 -2.23
N GLU A 176 9.41 -11.32 -1.33
CA GLU A 176 8.50 -12.07 -0.46
C GLU A 176 7.72 -11.15 0.49
N GLU A 177 8.38 -10.15 1.07
CA GLU A 177 7.71 -9.15 1.92
C GLU A 177 6.75 -8.26 1.12
N VAL A 178 7.15 -7.83 -0.08
CA VAL A 178 6.27 -7.05 -0.97
C VAL A 178 5.06 -7.87 -1.40
N ASP A 179 5.26 -9.14 -1.81
CA ASP A 179 4.16 -10.04 -2.18
C ASP A 179 3.19 -10.24 -1.00
N THR A 180 3.72 -10.36 0.22
CA THR A 180 2.94 -10.57 1.44
C THR A 180 2.11 -9.33 1.80
N ILE A 181 2.73 -8.15 1.90
CA ILE A 181 2.04 -6.91 2.25
C ILE A 181 0.99 -6.54 1.20
N MET A 182 1.33 -6.67 -0.09
CA MET A 182 0.37 -6.43 -1.18
C MET A 182 -0.84 -7.36 -1.07
N PHE A 183 -0.63 -8.64 -0.77
CA PHE A 183 -1.71 -9.61 -0.61
C PHE A 183 -2.58 -9.30 0.62
N GLU A 184 -1.96 -9.19 1.80
CA GLU A 184 -2.67 -9.10 3.07
C GLU A 184 -3.40 -7.77 3.24
N GLY A 185 -2.82 -6.67 2.78
CA GLY A 185 -3.36 -5.33 3.06
C GLY A 185 -4.60 -4.98 2.22
N HIS A 186 -4.72 -5.46 0.98
CA HIS A 186 -5.82 -5.01 0.10
C HIS A 186 -7.07 -5.86 0.23
N ASP A 187 -6.94 -7.20 0.26
CA ASP A 187 -8.07 -8.14 0.20
C ASP A 187 -8.92 -8.04 1.47
N THR A 188 -8.26 -7.98 2.63
CA THR A 188 -8.92 -7.84 3.94
C THR A 188 -9.64 -6.49 4.08
N THR A 189 -8.98 -5.40 3.71
CA THR A 189 -9.54 -4.04 3.77
C THR A 189 -10.69 -3.87 2.77
N ALA A 190 -10.58 -4.45 1.58
CA ALA A 190 -11.63 -4.41 0.57
C ALA A 190 -12.88 -5.14 1.05
N ALA A 191 -12.72 -6.35 1.60
CA ALA A 191 -13.82 -7.11 2.19
C ALA A 191 -14.47 -6.34 3.34
N GLY A 192 -13.68 -5.82 4.28
CA GLY A 192 -14.17 -5.02 5.41
C GLY A 192 -14.99 -3.81 4.97
N SER A 193 -14.45 -3.01 4.05
CA SER A 193 -15.12 -1.82 3.50
C SER A 193 -16.40 -2.19 2.76
N SER A 194 -16.38 -3.28 1.98
CA SER A 194 -17.55 -3.78 1.25
C SER A 194 -18.68 -4.19 2.20
N PHE A 195 -18.35 -4.87 3.30
CA PHE A 195 -19.32 -5.25 4.33
C PHE A 195 -19.88 -4.02 5.05
N VAL A 196 -19.05 -3.04 5.39
CA VAL A 196 -19.51 -1.78 6.00
C VAL A 196 -20.52 -1.08 5.09
N LEU A 197 -20.22 -0.94 3.80
CA LEU A 197 -21.12 -0.30 2.84
C LEU A 197 -22.45 -1.08 2.70
N CYS A 198 -22.39 -2.41 2.67
CA CYS A 198 -23.59 -3.25 2.68
C CYS A 198 -24.43 -3.04 3.96
N LEU A 199 -23.78 -3.00 5.13
CA LEU A 199 -24.46 -2.80 6.41
C LEU A 199 -25.10 -1.41 6.51
N LEU A 200 -24.43 -0.36 6.05
CA LEU A 200 -25.00 0.98 5.99
C LEU A 200 -26.21 1.03 5.05
N GLY A 201 -26.18 0.30 3.93
CA GLY A 201 -27.32 0.17 3.04
C GLY A 201 -28.55 -0.48 3.70
N VAL A 202 -28.34 -1.44 4.62
CA VAL A 202 -29.41 -2.11 5.37
C VAL A 202 -29.90 -1.28 6.56
N HIS A 203 -28.99 -0.61 7.27
CA HIS A 203 -29.25 0.15 8.49
C HIS A 203 -29.26 1.66 8.23
N GLN A 204 -30.34 2.14 7.63
CA GLN A 204 -30.50 3.54 7.21
C GLN A 204 -30.43 4.55 8.38
N ASP A 205 -30.85 4.16 9.58
CA ASP A 205 -30.75 4.96 10.80
C ASP A 205 -29.29 5.18 11.24
N ILE A 206 -28.42 4.18 11.00
CA ILE A 206 -26.98 4.30 11.26
C ILE A 206 -26.32 5.09 10.13
N GLN A 207 -26.68 4.84 8.88
CA GLN A 207 -26.17 5.59 7.73
C GLN A 207 -26.44 7.09 7.87
N THR A 208 -27.62 7.48 8.35
CA THR A 208 -27.96 8.89 8.59
C THR A 208 -27.02 9.52 9.62
N LYS A 209 -26.72 8.82 10.73
CA LYS A 209 -25.79 9.33 11.75
C LYS A 209 -24.37 9.52 11.21
N VAL A 210 -23.89 8.57 10.42
CA VAL A 210 -22.57 8.68 9.78
C VAL A 210 -22.55 9.86 8.81
N TYR A 211 -23.63 10.05 8.04
CA TYR A 211 -23.73 11.20 7.14
C TYR A 211 -23.75 12.53 7.90
N ASP A 212 -24.51 12.63 8.98
CA ASP A 212 -24.58 13.84 9.81
C ASP A 212 -23.22 14.20 10.42
N GLU A 213 -22.47 13.21 10.91
CA GLU A 213 -21.10 13.37 11.42
C GLU A 213 -20.15 13.87 10.32
N LEU A 214 -20.18 13.25 9.14
CA LEU A 214 -19.37 13.71 8.00
C LEU A 214 -19.76 15.13 7.57
N TYR A 215 -21.04 15.48 7.60
CA TYR A 215 -21.51 16.83 7.27
C TYR A 215 -21.11 17.86 8.34
N GLU A 216 -21.03 17.48 9.61
CA GLU A 216 -20.52 18.35 10.68
C GLU A 216 -19.03 18.67 10.48
N ILE A 217 -18.23 17.69 10.06
CA ILE A 217 -16.78 17.84 9.84
C ILE A 217 -16.48 18.59 8.52
N PHE A 218 -17.15 18.23 7.43
CA PHE A 218 -16.81 18.70 6.08
C PHE A 218 -17.79 19.75 5.53
N GLY A 219 -19.03 19.80 6.02
CA GLY A 219 -20.09 20.63 5.46
C GLY A 219 -20.24 20.42 3.95
N ASP A 220 -20.19 21.52 3.19
CA ASP A 220 -20.25 21.50 1.73
C ASP A 220 -18.84 21.50 1.08
N SER A 221 -17.77 21.23 1.83
CA SER A 221 -16.40 21.27 1.34
C SER A 221 -15.95 19.95 0.73
N ASP A 222 -15.48 19.98 -0.53
CA ASP A 222 -14.82 18.84 -1.20
C ASP A 222 -13.32 18.72 -0.87
N ARG A 223 -12.90 19.15 0.32
CA ARG A 223 -11.48 19.10 0.70
C ARG A 223 -11.08 17.65 1.03
N PRO A 224 -9.83 17.25 0.82
CA PRO A 224 -9.33 15.98 1.34
C PRO A 224 -9.47 15.91 2.87
N ALA A 225 -9.71 14.70 3.38
CA ALA A 225 -9.63 14.40 4.80
C ALA A 225 -8.18 14.56 5.29
N THR A 226 -8.04 15.10 6.48
CA THR A 226 -6.76 15.31 7.18
C THR A 226 -6.74 14.48 8.47
N PHE A 227 -5.57 14.24 9.04
CA PHE A 227 -5.46 13.49 10.28
C PHE A 227 -6.27 14.13 11.43
N ALA A 228 -6.31 15.45 11.48
CA ALA A 228 -7.07 16.19 12.49
C ALA A 228 -8.58 15.89 12.47
N ASP A 229 -9.13 15.51 11.32
CA ASP A 229 -10.56 15.15 11.18
C ASP A 229 -10.89 13.83 11.89
N THR A 230 -9.88 12.98 12.14
CA THR A 230 -10.08 11.67 12.80
C THR A 230 -10.03 11.73 14.33
N LEU A 231 -9.70 12.89 14.89
CA LEU A 231 -9.56 13.12 16.34
C LEU A 231 -10.79 13.74 16.99
N GLN A 232 -11.83 14.07 16.21
CA GLN A 232 -13.10 14.61 16.70
C GLN A 232 -13.99 13.49 17.26
#